data_AF-A2YC77-F1
#
_entry.id   AF-A2YC77-F1
#
_cell.length_a   1.000
_cell.length_b   1.000
_cell.length_c   1.000
_cell.angle_alpha   90.00
_cell.angle_beta   90.00
_cell.angle_gamma   90.00
#
_symmetry.space_group_name_H-M   'P 1'
#
loop_
_entity.id
_entity.type
_entity.pdbx_description
1 polymer ?
#
loop_
_entity_poly.entity_id
_entity_poly.type
_entity_poly.pdbx_seq_one_letter_code
_entity_poly.pdbx_strand_id
1 'polypeptide(L)'
;METKPVLCKAIEGGFASLSSPAPAKIVIADLGCSSGPNTLLVVSGVIGMISTSGYSEKTELQFFLNDLPGNDFNYVFRSLQQLKQQLADRKEGLLEPPYYIAGLPGSFYTRLFPCQSVHLFHSSYALMWRSKVPEELSSGVHLNKGNIYIGKATPSHVVKLFQKKFKEDFSLFLTLRQEELVSGGRMVLTFLGRKSSQMLAHGDVGTMWELLAQALQILVQKAPGDLKESRIPFYDSDESLRLSRRRQIVTQMLMLSGLGRISSSS
;
A
#
# COMPACT_ATOMS: atom_id res chain seq x y z
N MET A 1 6.71 -11.53 11.13
CA MET A 1 5.80 -10.47 10.66
C MET A 1 4.37 -10.84 10.97
N GLU A 2 3.71 -10.01 11.76
CA GLU A 2 2.27 -9.72 11.74
C GLU A 2 1.30 -10.73 11.05
N THR A 3 1.29 -10.58 9.74
CA THR A 3 0.29 -11.09 8.81
C THR A 3 0.62 -12.46 8.21
N LYS A 4 1.79 -13.03 8.53
CA LYS A 4 2.24 -14.31 7.96
C LYS A 4 1.17 -15.42 8.08
N PRO A 5 0.51 -15.65 9.23
CA PRO A 5 -0.51 -16.69 9.34
C PRO A 5 -1.75 -16.45 8.46
N VAL A 6 -2.14 -15.19 8.26
CA VAL A 6 -3.28 -14.80 7.41
C VAL A 6 -2.92 -15.03 5.94
N LEU A 7 -1.70 -14.64 5.55
CA LEU A 7 -1.16 -14.92 4.22
C LEU A 7 -1.10 -16.44 3.98
N CYS A 8 -0.65 -17.23 4.95
CA CYS A 8 -0.63 -18.69 4.88
C CYS A 8 -2.01 -19.29 4.63
N LYS A 9 -2.99 -18.96 5.48
CA LYS A 9 -4.37 -19.45 5.32
C LYS A 9 -5.00 -19.06 3.98
N ALA A 10 -4.74 -17.85 3.50
CA ALA A 10 -5.25 -17.39 2.22
C ALA A 10 -4.62 -18.14 1.05
N ILE A 11 -3.33 -18.47 1.14
CA ILE A 11 -2.60 -19.26 0.17
C ILE A 11 -3.07 -20.71 0.17
N GLU A 12 -3.13 -21.36 1.33
CA GLU A 12 -3.62 -22.73 1.48
C GLU A 12 -5.07 -22.88 0.98
N GLY A 13 -5.96 -22.01 1.45
CA GLY A 13 -7.35 -22.03 1.03
C GLY A 13 -7.54 -21.62 -0.43
N GLY A 14 -6.75 -20.66 -0.93
CA GLY A 14 -6.81 -20.18 -2.30
C GLY A 14 -6.41 -21.28 -3.27
N PHE A 15 -5.25 -21.88 -3.05
CA PHE A 15 -4.73 -22.91 -3.93
C PHE A 15 -5.52 -24.23 -3.86
N ALA A 16 -6.08 -24.58 -2.70
CA ALA A 16 -7.01 -25.71 -2.58
C ALA A 16 -8.36 -25.49 -3.29
N SER A 17 -8.75 -24.22 -3.51
CA SER A 17 -10.00 -23.85 -4.21
C SER A 17 -9.81 -23.75 -5.73
N LEU A 18 -8.58 -23.76 -6.22
CA LEU A 18 -8.29 -23.80 -7.66
C LEU A 18 -8.58 -25.22 -8.15
N SER A 19 -9.35 -25.32 -9.23
CA SER A 19 -9.86 -26.58 -9.79
C SER A 19 -8.81 -27.67 -9.87
N SER A 20 -9.22 -28.93 -9.67
CA SER A 20 -8.40 -30.10 -10.00
C SER A 20 -8.49 -30.38 -11.51
N PRO A 21 -7.37 -30.58 -12.23
CA PRO A 21 -5.99 -30.62 -11.75
C PRO A 21 -5.40 -29.23 -11.47
N ALA A 22 -4.44 -29.17 -10.53
CA ALA A 22 -3.76 -27.94 -10.13
C ALA A 22 -3.24 -27.13 -11.33
N PRO A 23 -3.36 -25.79 -11.31
CA PRO A 23 -2.97 -24.96 -12.44
C PRO A 23 -1.46 -25.05 -12.68
N ALA A 24 -1.08 -25.19 -13.95
CA ALA A 24 0.33 -25.23 -14.36
C ALA A 24 1.10 -23.95 -14.01
N LYS A 25 0.39 -22.81 -13.87
CA LYS A 25 0.96 -21.51 -13.54
C LYS A 25 0.10 -20.79 -12.51
N ILE A 26 0.74 -20.28 -11.48
CA ILE A 26 0.15 -19.43 -10.45
C ILE A 26 0.71 -18.01 -10.58
N VAL A 27 -0.20 -17.03 -10.64
CA VAL A 27 0.15 -15.60 -10.73
C VAL A 27 -0.17 -14.90 -9.43
N ILE A 28 0.84 -14.27 -8.84
CA ILE A 28 0.76 -13.49 -7.60
C ILE A 28 1.15 -12.05 -7.88
N ALA A 29 0.39 -11.09 -7.36
CA ALA A 29 0.72 -9.67 -7.45
C ALA A 29 0.78 -9.03 -6.06
N ASP A 30 1.92 -8.40 -5.74
CA ASP A 30 2.12 -7.59 -4.55
C ASP A 30 1.90 -6.11 -4.90
N LEU A 31 0.78 -5.54 -4.46
CA LEU A 31 0.31 -4.21 -4.80
C LEU A 31 0.75 -3.19 -3.73
N GLY A 32 1.62 -2.26 -4.14
CA GLY A 32 2.33 -1.35 -3.23
C GLY A 32 3.54 -2.03 -2.59
N CYS A 33 4.39 -2.66 -3.40
CA CYS A 33 5.53 -3.45 -2.93
C CYS A 33 6.63 -2.61 -2.25
N SER A 34 6.66 -1.30 -2.51
CA SER A 34 7.75 -0.40 -2.13
C SER A 34 9.11 -0.93 -2.61
N SER A 35 10.18 -0.58 -1.91
CA SER A 35 11.55 -1.02 -2.22
C SER A 35 12.19 -1.83 -1.09
N GLY A 36 11.56 -1.90 0.08
CA GLY A 36 12.15 -2.54 1.27
C GLY A 36 12.12 -4.07 1.25
N PRO A 37 12.77 -4.72 2.25
CA PRO A 37 12.86 -6.19 2.33
C PRO A 37 11.50 -6.89 2.52
N ASN A 38 10.44 -6.14 2.87
CA ASN A 38 9.12 -6.70 3.13
C ASN A 38 8.50 -7.41 1.92
N THR A 39 8.69 -6.88 0.71
CA THR A 39 8.18 -7.55 -0.51
C THR A 39 8.86 -8.90 -0.74
N LEU A 40 10.15 -9.00 -0.42
CA LEU A 40 10.93 -10.24 -0.52
C LEU A 40 10.47 -11.30 0.48
N LEU A 41 10.00 -10.88 1.65
CA LEU A 41 9.39 -11.77 2.65
C LEU A 41 8.07 -12.37 2.15
N VAL A 42 7.28 -11.62 1.38
CA VAL A 42 6.06 -12.13 0.74
C VAL A 42 6.42 -13.16 -0.32
N VAL A 43 7.37 -12.84 -1.21
CA VAL A 43 7.85 -13.76 -2.26
C VAL A 43 8.38 -15.07 -1.66
N SER A 44 9.35 -14.98 -0.75
CA SER A 44 9.94 -16.17 -0.10
C SER A 44 8.92 -16.96 0.73
N GLY A 45 7.97 -16.27 1.38
CA GLY A 45 6.88 -16.91 2.10
C GLY A 45 6.00 -17.75 1.19
N VAL A 46 5.58 -17.20 0.05
CA VAL A 46 4.74 -17.89 -0.94
C VAL A 46 5.47 -19.10 -1.53
N ILE A 47 6.73 -18.93 -1.95
CA ILE A 47 7.56 -20.03 -2.49
C ILE A 47 7.64 -21.18 -1.48
N GLY A 48 8.04 -20.88 -0.23
CA GLY A 48 8.20 -21.90 0.80
C GLY A 48 6.90 -22.65 1.11
N MET A 49 5.75 -21.98 1.08
CA MET A 49 4.46 -22.64 1.30
C MET A 49 4.06 -23.57 0.17
N ILE A 50 4.31 -23.17 -1.08
CA ILE A 50 3.99 -24.00 -2.25
C ILE A 50 4.88 -25.24 -2.27
N SER A 51 6.17 -25.09 -1.94
CA SER A 51 7.08 -26.24 -1.76
C SER A 51 6.60 -27.25 -0.72
N THR A 52 5.93 -26.80 0.36
CA THR A 52 5.44 -27.70 1.43
C THR A 52 4.05 -28.28 1.21
N SER A 53 3.25 -27.73 0.30
CA SER A 53 1.83 -28.09 0.13
C SER A 53 1.58 -29.22 -0.86
N GLY A 54 2.64 -29.86 -1.39
CA GLY A 54 2.52 -31.02 -2.27
C GLY A 54 1.99 -30.68 -3.68
N TYR A 55 2.02 -29.41 -4.09
CA TYR A 55 1.76 -29.02 -5.48
C TYR A 55 2.78 -29.70 -6.40
N SER A 56 2.35 -30.00 -7.63
CA SER A 56 3.22 -30.64 -8.63
C SER A 56 4.50 -29.84 -8.80
N GLU A 57 5.64 -30.54 -8.89
CA GLU A 57 6.96 -29.97 -9.24
C GLU A 57 6.95 -29.15 -10.54
N LYS A 58 5.90 -29.30 -11.36
CA LYS A 58 5.71 -28.57 -12.63
C LYS A 58 4.98 -27.22 -12.48
N THR A 59 4.56 -26.85 -11.27
CA THR A 59 3.81 -25.61 -11.04
C THR A 59 4.74 -24.40 -11.10
N GLU A 60 4.53 -23.50 -12.05
CA GLU A 60 5.32 -22.28 -12.21
C GLU A 60 4.70 -21.12 -11.41
N LEU A 61 5.54 -20.35 -10.71
CA LEU A 61 5.12 -19.15 -9.98
C LEU A 61 5.52 -17.89 -10.74
N GLN A 62 4.58 -16.99 -10.99
CA GLN A 62 4.85 -15.67 -11.56
C GLN A 62 4.46 -14.59 -10.55
N PHE A 63 5.44 -13.84 -10.07
CA PHE A 63 5.26 -12.70 -9.20
C PHE A 63 5.29 -11.39 -10.01
N PHE A 64 4.37 -10.50 -9.70
CA PHE A 64 4.37 -9.11 -10.12
C PHE A 64 4.49 -8.20 -8.91
N LEU A 65 5.56 -7.41 -8.87
CA LEU A 65 5.81 -6.41 -7.84
C LEU A 65 5.30 -5.08 -8.37
N ASN A 66 4.15 -4.62 -7.91
CA ASN A 66 3.52 -3.40 -8.36
C ASN A 66 3.77 -2.25 -7.37
N ASP A 67 4.14 -1.10 -7.91
CA ASP A 67 4.16 0.18 -7.20
C ASP A 67 4.06 1.32 -8.21
N LEU A 68 3.98 2.56 -7.72
CA LEU A 68 4.00 3.75 -8.57
C LEU A 68 5.32 3.83 -9.36
N PRO A 69 5.31 4.46 -10.56
CA PRO A 69 6.52 4.63 -11.37
C PRO A 69 7.70 5.32 -10.67
N GLY A 70 7.43 6.09 -9.60
CA GLY A 70 8.46 6.74 -8.79
C GLY A 70 9.13 5.85 -7.74
N ASN A 71 8.72 4.58 -7.61
CA ASN A 71 9.36 3.62 -6.70
C ASN A 71 10.76 3.20 -7.20
N ASP A 72 11.65 2.85 -6.28
CA ASP A 72 13.01 2.39 -6.62
C ASP A 72 13.02 0.89 -6.98
N PHE A 73 12.46 0.56 -8.15
CA PHE A 73 12.52 -0.80 -8.69
C PHE A 73 13.96 -1.31 -8.92
N ASN A 74 14.92 -0.41 -9.14
CA ASN A 74 16.32 -0.80 -9.28
C ASN A 74 16.85 -1.42 -7.98
N TYR A 75 16.50 -0.83 -6.83
CA TYR A 75 16.82 -1.41 -5.54
C TYR A 75 16.13 -2.76 -5.35
N VAL A 76 14.83 -2.86 -5.65
CA VAL A 76 14.09 -4.14 -5.58
C VAL A 76 14.81 -5.23 -6.37
N PHE A 77 15.17 -4.96 -7.63
CA PHE A 77 15.82 -5.95 -8.50
C PHE A 77 17.22 -6.36 -8.01
N ARG A 78 17.98 -5.45 -7.40
CA ARG A 78 19.24 -5.80 -6.73
C ARG A 78 18.99 -6.73 -5.52
N SER A 79 17.98 -6.42 -4.71
CA SER A 79 17.67 -7.25 -3.53
C SER A 79 17.10 -8.63 -3.91
N LEU A 80 16.46 -8.78 -5.07
CA LEU A 80 16.05 -10.09 -5.58
C LEU A 80 17.24 -11.02 -5.84
N GLN A 81 18.41 -10.49 -6.20
CA GLN A 81 19.62 -11.32 -6.38
C GLN A 81 20.06 -11.93 -5.05
N GLN A 82 20.03 -11.14 -3.98
CA GLN A 82 20.35 -11.62 -2.63
C GLN A 82 19.34 -12.67 -2.16
N LEU A 83 18.05 -12.47 -2.45
CA LEU A 83 17.01 -13.44 -2.14
C LEU A 83 17.27 -14.79 -2.85
N LYS A 84 17.65 -14.77 -4.13
CA LYS A 84 17.96 -15.99 -4.89
C LYS A 84 19.11 -16.79 -4.25
N GLN A 85 20.16 -16.11 -3.78
CA GLN A 85 21.27 -16.76 -3.06
C GLN A 85 20.78 -17.37 -1.75
N GLN A 86 20.02 -16.62 -0.94
CA GLN A 86 19.46 -17.12 0.32
C GLN A 86 18.55 -18.34 0.14
N LEU A 87 17.79 -18.40 -0.95
CA LEU A 87 16.94 -19.56 -1.28
C LEU A 87 17.80 -20.76 -1.73
N ALA A 88 18.84 -20.52 -2.53
CA ALA A 88 19.77 -21.57 -2.94
C ALA A 88 20.55 -22.21 -1.77
N ASP A 89 20.89 -21.43 -0.74
CA ASP A 89 21.61 -21.92 0.44
C ASP A 89 20.73 -22.75 1.39
N ARG A 90 19.40 -22.63 1.29
CA ARG A 90 18.42 -23.39 2.11
C ARG A 90 18.17 -24.82 1.61
N LYS A 91 18.90 -25.28 0.59
CA LYS A 91 18.71 -26.55 -0.13
C LYS A 91 19.09 -27.81 0.66
N GLU A 92 18.46 -28.04 1.81
CA GLU A 92 18.37 -29.39 2.38
C GLU A 92 16.93 -29.91 2.22
N GLY A 93 16.69 -30.64 1.12
CA GLY A 93 15.60 -31.61 1.03
C GLY A 93 14.24 -31.19 0.42
N LEU A 94 14.04 -29.95 -0.03
CA LEU A 94 12.81 -29.51 -0.70
C LEU A 94 13.09 -28.96 -2.11
N LEU A 95 12.30 -29.40 -3.10
CA LEU A 95 12.34 -28.85 -4.46
C LEU A 95 11.56 -27.53 -4.50
N GLU A 96 12.24 -26.44 -4.85
CA GLU A 96 11.60 -25.14 -5.07
C GLU A 96 10.89 -25.13 -6.43
N PRO A 97 9.62 -24.68 -6.51
CA PRO A 97 8.95 -24.53 -7.80
C PRO A 97 9.67 -23.47 -8.65
N PRO A 98 9.70 -23.61 -9.99
CA PRO A 98 10.19 -22.55 -10.86
C PRO A 98 9.45 -21.24 -10.58
N TYR A 99 10.18 -20.13 -10.42
CA TYR A 99 9.56 -18.83 -10.16
C TYR A 99 10.18 -17.69 -10.99
N TYR A 100 9.32 -16.75 -11.33
CA TYR A 100 9.60 -15.59 -12.17
C TYR A 100 9.10 -14.33 -11.47
N ILE A 101 9.85 -13.24 -11.55
CA ILE A 101 9.53 -12.00 -10.84
C ILE A 101 9.65 -10.84 -11.83
N ALA A 102 8.59 -10.05 -11.94
CA ALA A 102 8.52 -8.87 -12.80
C ALA A 102 8.13 -7.64 -11.97
N GLY A 103 8.71 -6.48 -12.30
CA GLY A 103 8.22 -5.19 -11.81
C GLY A 103 7.06 -4.69 -12.68
N LEU A 104 6.06 -4.10 -12.03
CA LEU A 104 4.86 -3.58 -12.70
C LEU A 104 4.61 -2.12 -12.26
N PRO A 105 5.21 -1.13 -12.93
CA PRO A 105 5.03 0.27 -12.57
C PRO A 105 3.63 0.76 -12.94
N GLY A 106 2.89 1.28 -11.97
CA GLY A 106 1.54 1.80 -12.20
C GLY A 106 0.73 1.93 -10.91
N SER A 107 -0.31 2.77 -10.95
CA SER A 107 -1.24 2.86 -9.83
C SER A 107 -2.18 1.67 -9.80
N PHE A 108 -2.33 1.01 -8.66
CA PHE A 108 -3.37 -0.01 -8.47
C PHE A 108 -4.80 0.55 -8.47
N TYR A 109 -5.01 1.87 -8.58
CA TYR A 109 -6.32 2.45 -8.87
C TYR A 109 -6.64 2.48 -10.39
N THR A 110 -5.90 1.69 -11.18
CA THR A 110 -6.13 1.46 -12.61
C THR A 110 -6.10 -0.05 -12.91
N ARG A 111 -6.47 -0.45 -14.14
CA ARG A 111 -6.29 -1.82 -14.61
C ARG A 111 -4.79 -2.11 -14.75
N LEU A 112 -4.33 -3.18 -14.11
CA LEU A 112 -2.94 -3.63 -14.10
C LEU A 112 -2.76 -4.95 -14.85
N PHE A 113 -3.82 -5.76 -14.91
CA PHE A 113 -3.76 -7.12 -15.45
C PHE A 113 -4.89 -7.40 -16.46
N PRO A 114 -4.69 -8.35 -17.39
CA PRO A 114 -5.79 -8.94 -18.16
C PRO A 114 -6.85 -9.56 -17.24
N CYS A 115 -8.08 -9.66 -17.75
CA CYS A 115 -9.17 -10.26 -16.99
C CYS A 115 -8.84 -11.70 -16.59
N GLN A 116 -9.21 -12.10 -15.37
CA GLN A 116 -9.09 -13.46 -14.87
C GLN A 116 -7.68 -14.07 -15.04
N SER A 117 -6.64 -13.32 -14.68
CA SER A 117 -5.24 -13.72 -14.88
C SER A 117 -4.45 -13.84 -13.57
N VAL A 118 -4.93 -13.24 -12.48
CA VAL A 118 -4.25 -13.23 -11.18
C VAL A 118 -4.92 -14.20 -10.22
N HIS A 119 -4.11 -15.01 -9.54
CA HIS A 119 -4.59 -16.01 -8.58
C HIS A 119 -4.61 -15.45 -7.15
N LEU A 120 -3.62 -14.62 -6.82
CA LEU A 120 -3.50 -14.00 -5.51
C LEU A 120 -3.07 -12.55 -5.65
N PHE A 121 -3.90 -11.63 -5.13
CA PHE A 121 -3.43 -10.29 -4.79
C PHE A 121 -3.00 -10.23 -3.34
N HIS A 122 -1.85 -9.63 -3.10
CA HIS A 122 -1.41 -9.22 -1.78
C HIS A 122 -1.26 -7.70 -1.79
N SER A 123 -1.68 -7.03 -0.71
CA SER A 123 -1.37 -5.63 -0.49
C SER A 123 -1.21 -5.37 0.99
N SER A 124 -0.10 -4.76 1.38
CA SER A 124 0.21 -4.49 2.77
C SER A 124 0.66 -3.03 2.93
N TYR A 125 -0.06 -2.29 3.76
CA TYR A 125 0.23 -0.89 4.07
C TYR A 125 0.28 0.03 2.85
N ALA A 126 -0.54 -0.25 1.83
CA ALA A 126 -0.66 0.58 0.64
C ALA A 126 -2.05 1.25 0.47
N LEU A 127 -3.13 0.57 0.83
CA LEU A 127 -4.50 1.03 0.55
C LEU A 127 -4.97 2.25 1.37
N MET A 128 -4.24 2.65 2.41
CA MET A 128 -4.52 3.92 3.11
C MET A 128 -4.12 5.15 2.28
N TRP A 129 -3.26 4.98 1.27
CA TRP A 129 -2.90 6.03 0.34
C TRP A 129 -4.03 6.21 -0.69
N ARG A 130 -4.58 7.43 -0.73
CA ARG A 130 -5.64 7.79 -1.69
C ARG A 130 -5.02 8.12 -3.04
N SER A 131 -5.80 7.92 -4.10
CA SER A 131 -5.38 8.22 -5.48
C SER A 131 -5.03 9.70 -5.66
N LYS A 132 -5.74 10.58 -4.94
CA LYS A 132 -5.51 12.03 -4.91
C LYS A 132 -6.08 12.63 -3.62
N VAL A 133 -5.67 13.87 -3.33
CA VAL A 133 -6.31 14.71 -2.31
C VAL A 133 -7.77 14.99 -2.73
N PRO A 134 -8.75 15.02 -1.80
CA PRO A 134 -10.11 15.46 -2.09
C PRO A 134 -10.12 16.81 -2.83
N GLU A 135 -10.95 16.92 -3.86
CA GLU A 135 -10.94 18.05 -4.78
C GLU A 135 -11.24 19.37 -4.07
N GLU A 136 -12.18 19.33 -3.13
CA GLU A 136 -12.62 20.46 -2.31
C GLU A 136 -11.51 20.94 -1.36
N LEU A 137 -10.56 20.07 -1.00
CA LEU A 137 -9.37 20.47 -0.24
C LEU A 137 -8.26 21.01 -1.15
N SER A 138 -8.08 20.39 -2.33
CA SER A 138 -7.06 20.84 -3.29
C SER A 138 -7.38 22.18 -3.96
N SER A 139 -8.68 22.51 -4.07
CA SER A 139 -9.18 23.78 -4.60
C SER A 139 -9.23 24.90 -3.56
N GLY A 140 -9.01 24.58 -2.27
CA GLY A 140 -9.08 25.53 -1.16
C GLY A 140 -10.50 25.91 -0.73
N VAL A 141 -11.54 25.25 -1.26
CA VAL A 141 -12.94 25.45 -0.82
C VAL A 141 -13.10 25.10 0.66
N HIS A 142 -12.44 24.03 1.10
CA HIS A 142 -12.33 23.66 2.50
C HIS A 142 -10.87 23.62 2.94
N LEU A 143 -10.59 24.11 4.15
CA LEU A 143 -9.25 24.17 4.71
C LEU A 143 -9.12 23.19 5.88
N ASN A 144 -8.09 22.34 5.83
CA ASN A 144 -7.69 21.52 6.97
C ASN A 144 -6.66 22.27 7.82
N LYS A 145 -7.04 23.45 8.32
CA LYS A 145 -6.10 24.39 8.96
C LYS A 145 -5.31 23.71 10.08
N GLY A 146 -3.99 23.88 10.05
CA GLY A 146 -3.07 23.34 11.05
C GLY A 146 -2.86 21.82 11.01
N ASN A 147 -3.46 21.09 10.06
CA ASN A 147 -3.31 19.64 9.96
C ASN A 147 -2.89 19.20 8.55
N ILE A 148 -2.00 18.22 8.46
CA ILE A 148 -1.58 17.59 7.18
C ILE A 148 -2.42 16.36 6.83
N TYR A 149 -3.18 15.86 7.80
CA TYR A 149 -4.07 14.71 7.67
C TYR A 149 -5.30 14.89 8.57
N ILE A 150 -6.13 13.86 8.70
CA ILE A 150 -7.17 13.77 9.73
C ILE A 150 -6.49 13.66 11.10
N GLY A 151 -6.59 14.71 11.91
CA GLY A 151 -6.18 14.75 13.32
C GLY A 151 -7.33 15.21 14.22
N LYS A 152 -7.03 15.40 15.51
CA LYS A 152 -8.00 15.83 16.54
C LYS A 152 -8.69 17.16 16.21
N ALA A 153 -7.95 18.09 15.62
CA ALA A 153 -8.45 19.42 15.26
C ALA A 153 -9.11 19.47 13.86
N THR A 154 -9.17 18.35 13.13
CA THR A 154 -9.73 18.34 11.78
C THR A 154 -11.26 18.53 11.82
N PRO A 155 -11.81 19.53 11.10
CA PRO A 155 -13.25 19.74 11.04
C PRO A 155 -14.01 18.52 10.52
N SER A 156 -15.19 18.24 11.07
CA SER A 156 -15.99 17.07 10.71
C SER A 156 -16.31 16.99 9.21
N HIS A 157 -16.53 18.13 8.54
CA HIS A 157 -16.74 18.17 7.08
C HIS A 157 -15.49 17.73 6.30
N VAL A 158 -14.29 18.12 6.73
CA VAL A 158 -13.02 17.66 6.14
C VAL A 158 -12.82 16.16 6.34
N VAL A 159 -13.16 15.62 7.52
CA VAL A 159 -13.14 14.18 7.76
C VAL A 159 -14.05 13.44 6.77
N LYS A 160 -15.26 13.95 6.52
CA LYS A 160 -16.20 13.35 5.55
C LYS A 160 -15.65 13.36 4.13
N LEU A 161 -14.92 14.40 3.71
CA LEU A 161 -14.27 14.44 2.40
C LEU A 161 -13.23 13.34 2.23
N PHE A 162 -12.36 13.16 3.23
CA PHE A 162 -11.40 12.06 3.20
C PHE A 162 -12.07 10.68 3.21
N GLN A 163 -13.15 10.51 3.99
CA GLN A 163 -13.91 9.26 4.01
C GLN A 163 -14.58 8.97 2.66
N LYS A 164 -15.22 9.97 2.05
CA LYS A 164 -15.81 9.86 0.71
C LYS A 164 -14.74 9.42 -0.29
N LYS A 165 -13.59 10.09 -0.29
CA LYS A 165 -12.51 9.77 -1.21
C LYS A 165 -11.95 8.35 -1.02
N PHE A 166 -11.75 7.92 0.23
CA PHE A 166 -11.33 6.54 0.51
C PHE A 166 -12.36 5.51 0.02
N LYS A 167 -13.66 5.76 0.23
CA LYS A 167 -14.72 4.85 -0.25
C LYS A 167 -14.73 4.73 -1.77
N GLU A 168 -14.60 5.85 -2.48
CA GLU A 168 -14.50 5.86 -3.95
C GLU A 168 -13.29 5.06 -4.43
N ASP A 169 -12.11 5.36 -3.87
CA ASP A 169 -10.85 4.71 -4.23
C ASP A 169 -10.87 3.20 -3.93
N PHE A 170 -11.36 2.82 -2.74
CA PHE A 170 -11.40 1.42 -2.32
C PHE A 170 -12.44 0.62 -3.12
N SER A 171 -13.60 1.22 -3.45
CA SER A 171 -14.59 0.57 -4.31
C SER A 171 -14.04 0.35 -5.71
N LEU A 172 -13.40 1.39 -6.29
CA LEU A 172 -12.74 1.27 -7.59
C LEU A 172 -11.65 0.19 -7.57
N PHE A 173 -10.82 0.16 -6.52
CA PHE A 173 -9.82 -0.89 -6.34
C PHE A 173 -10.46 -2.28 -6.37
N LEU A 174 -11.51 -2.52 -5.58
CA LEU A 174 -12.17 -3.83 -5.52
C LEU A 174 -12.78 -4.23 -6.87
N THR A 175 -13.44 -3.31 -7.57
CA THR A 175 -14.00 -3.55 -8.91
C THR A 175 -12.92 -3.97 -9.89
N LEU A 176 -11.81 -3.22 -9.95
CA LEU A 176 -10.71 -3.53 -10.86
C LEU A 176 -10.05 -4.87 -10.51
N ARG A 177 -9.82 -5.16 -9.23
CA ARG A 177 -9.20 -6.42 -8.80
C ARG A 177 -10.11 -7.61 -9.05
N GLN A 178 -11.42 -7.46 -8.90
CA GLN A 178 -12.38 -8.52 -9.17
C GLN A 178 -12.33 -8.95 -10.64
N GLU A 179 -12.23 -8.01 -11.58
CA GLU A 179 -12.13 -8.33 -13.01
C GLU A 179 -10.83 -9.09 -13.36
N GLU A 180 -9.75 -8.80 -12.65
CA GLU A 180 -8.43 -9.37 -12.87
C GLU A 180 -8.22 -10.73 -12.20
N LEU A 181 -9.05 -11.04 -11.19
CA LEU A 181 -8.95 -12.26 -10.38
C LEU A 181 -9.56 -13.46 -11.11
N VAL A 182 -8.86 -14.59 -11.09
CA VAL A 182 -9.41 -15.87 -11.56
C VAL A 182 -10.58 -16.33 -10.69
N SER A 183 -11.42 -17.21 -11.22
CA SER A 183 -12.41 -17.92 -10.40
C SER A 183 -11.71 -18.68 -9.27
N GLY A 184 -12.15 -18.49 -8.02
CA GLY A 184 -11.52 -19.07 -6.83
C GLY A 184 -10.26 -18.35 -6.34
N GLY A 185 -9.79 -17.33 -7.05
CA GLY A 185 -8.66 -16.49 -6.63
C GLY A 185 -8.97 -15.72 -5.34
N ARG A 186 -7.91 -15.21 -4.68
CA ARG A 186 -8.05 -14.53 -3.38
C ARG A 186 -7.28 -13.21 -3.32
N MET A 187 -7.69 -12.38 -2.36
CA MET A 187 -6.97 -11.15 -2.00
C MET A 187 -6.62 -11.16 -0.52
N VAL A 188 -5.40 -10.75 -0.18
CA VAL A 188 -4.92 -10.54 1.19
C VAL A 188 -4.57 -9.07 1.34
N LEU A 189 -5.43 -8.32 2.04
CA LEU A 189 -5.32 -6.88 2.18
C LEU A 189 -5.07 -6.52 3.64
N THR A 190 -3.97 -5.81 3.90
CA THR A 190 -3.65 -5.25 5.21
C THR A 190 -3.42 -3.75 5.08
N PHE A 191 -4.16 -2.94 5.81
CA PHE A 191 -3.99 -1.49 5.83
C PHE A 191 -4.48 -0.92 7.16
N LEU A 192 -4.11 0.34 7.41
CA LEU A 192 -4.42 1.01 8.66
C LEU A 192 -5.93 1.30 8.76
N GLY A 193 -6.54 0.78 9.82
CA GLY A 193 -7.92 1.04 10.19
C GLY A 193 -8.03 1.85 11.48
N ARG A 194 -9.26 2.23 11.84
CA ARG A 194 -9.57 2.88 13.13
C ARG A 194 -10.72 2.12 13.78
N LYS A 195 -10.59 1.80 15.07
CA LYS A 195 -11.62 1.07 15.85
C LYS A 195 -12.79 1.96 16.30
N SER A 196 -12.56 3.26 16.51
CA SER A 196 -13.62 4.20 16.89
C SER A 196 -13.32 5.63 16.43
N SER A 197 -14.36 6.49 16.41
CA SER A 197 -14.23 7.92 16.16
C SER A 197 -13.47 8.66 17.26
N GLN A 198 -13.40 8.10 18.48
CA GLN A 198 -12.69 8.67 19.63
C GLN A 198 -11.17 8.43 19.58
N MET A 199 -10.71 7.46 18.79
CA MET A 199 -9.27 7.21 18.59
C MET A 199 -8.59 8.20 17.62
N LEU A 200 -9.18 9.37 17.36
CA LEU A 200 -8.47 10.48 16.69
C LEU A 200 -7.19 10.88 17.44
N ALA A 201 -7.15 10.64 18.76
CA ALA A 201 -6.02 10.96 19.64
C ALA A 201 -5.27 9.74 20.22
N HIS A 202 -5.76 8.52 20.01
CA HIS A 202 -5.19 7.31 20.60
C HIS A 202 -5.00 6.21 19.56
N GLY A 203 -3.81 6.20 18.97
CA GLY A 203 -3.34 5.23 17.99
C GLY A 203 -2.22 5.86 17.17
N ASP A 204 -1.04 5.25 17.18
CA ASP A 204 0.25 5.83 16.79
C ASP A 204 0.28 6.61 15.46
N VAL A 205 -0.60 6.29 14.52
CA VAL A 205 -0.68 6.93 13.20
C VAL A 205 -1.26 8.34 13.28
N GLY A 206 -2.33 8.56 14.05
CA GLY A 206 -2.91 9.91 14.23
C GLY A 206 -1.93 10.84 14.92
N THR A 207 -1.30 10.33 15.99
CA THR A 207 -0.24 11.02 16.73
C THR A 207 0.96 11.36 15.84
N MET A 208 1.39 10.45 14.96
CA MET A 208 2.49 10.71 14.03
C MET A 208 2.20 11.89 13.10
N TRP A 209 1.01 11.92 12.48
CA TRP A 209 0.63 13.02 11.58
C TRP A 209 0.45 14.34 12.33
N GLU A 210 -0.01 14.30 13.58
CA GLU A 210 -0.11 15.50 14.43
C GLU A 210 1.28 16.03 14.80
N LEU A 211 2.21 15.17 15.21
CA LEU A 211 3.59 15.56 15.52
C LEU A 211 4.30 16.13 14.30
N LEU A 212 4.12 15.51 13.13
CA LEU A 212 4.67 16.03 11.89
C LEU A 212 4.03 17.38 11.52
N ALA A 213 2.72 17.54 11.73
CA ALA A 213 2.06 18.83 11.52
C ALA A 213 2.61 19.92 12.45
N GLN A 214 2.83 19.60 13.72
CA GLN A 214 3.44 20.52 14.68
C GLN A 214 4.88 20.88 14.32
N ALA A 215 5.70 19.89 13.94
CA ALA A 215 7.08 20.13 13.51
C ALA A 215 7.12 21.08 12.29
N LEU A 216 6.25 20.86 11.30
CA LEU A 216 6.15 21.72 10.12
C LEU A 216 5.66 23.13 10.48
N GLN A 217 4.72 23.28 11.40
CA GLN A 217 4.32 24.61 11.91
C GLN A 217 5.48 25.34 12.58
N ILE A 218 6.27 24.65 13.43
CA ILE A 218 7.44 25.24 14.09
C ILE A 218 8.47 25.69 13.04
N LEU A 219 8.69 24.88 12.00
CA LEU A 219 9.60 25.24 10.91
C LEU A 219 9.11 26.49 10.15
N VAL A 220 7.82 26.59 9.83
CA VAL A 220 7.24 27.77 9.16
C VAL A 220 7.35 29.02 10.05
N GLN A 221 7.11 28.90 11.35
CA GLN A 221 7.24 30.02 12.28
C GLN A 221 8.68 30.54 12.40
N LYS A 222 9.66 29.62 12.41
CA LYS A 222 11.09 29.92 12.54
C LYS A 222 11.79 30.24 11.22
N ALA A 223 11.12 30.09 10.08
CA ALA A 223 11.70 30.39 8.78
C ALA A 223 12.03 31.90 8.67
N PRO A 224 13.21 32.27 8.13
CA PRO A 224 13.52 33.64 7.71
C PRO A 224 12.43 34.20 6.78
N GLY A 225 12.21 35.53 6.79
CA GLY A 225 11.17 36.20 6.00
C GLY A 225 11.16 35.79 4.51
N ASP A 226 12.35 35.67 3.91
CA ASP A 226 12.53 35.31 2.51
C ASP A 226 12.16 33.84 2.20
N LEU A 227 12.18 32.97 3.22
CA LEU A 227 11.78 31.56 3.12
C LEU A 227 10.31 31.33 3.49
N LYS A 228 9.65 32.30 4.16
CA LYS A 228 8.19 32.27 4.38
C LYS A 228 7.42 32.46 3.07
N GLU A 229 7.98 33.23 2.14
CA GLU A 229 7.46 33.32 0.77
C GLU A 229 7.74 32.04 -0.05
N SER A 230 8.79 31.28 0.30
CA SER A 230 9.15 30.03 -0.37
C SER A 230 8.46 28.80 0.24
N ARG A 231 7.31 28.44 -0.35
CA ARG A 231 7.03 27.06 -0.80
C ARG A 231 7.06 25.91 0.24
N ILE A 232 6.21 25.98 1.26
CA ILE A 232 5.63 24.75 1.85
C ILE A 232 4.12 24.96 1.90
N PRO A 233 3.28 24.05 1.37
CA PRO A 233 1.83 24.16 1.45
C PRO A 233 1.36 23.84 2.87
N PHE A 234 1.77 24.67 3.82
CA PHE A 234 1.06 24.85 5.07
C PHE A 234 0.16 26.05 4.88
N TYR A 235 -1.15 25.81 4.99
CA TYR A 235 -2.16 26.85 4.85
C TYR A 235 -2.00 27.86 5.98
N ASP A 236 -1.24 28.92 5.68
CA ASP A 236 -1.11 30.12 6.50
C ASP A 236 -2.46 30.85 6.55
N SER A 237 -2.71 31.51 7.66
CA SER A 237 -3.97 32.16 8.04
C SER A 237 -4.23 33.52 7.37
N ASP A 238 -3.35 33.98 6.50
CA ASP A 238 -3.44 35.32 5.94
C ASP A 238 -4.35 35.38 4.70
N GLU A 239 -5.43 36.16 4.81
CA GLU A 239 -6.48 36.31 3.79
C GLU A 239 -5.98 37.07 2.55
N SER A 240 -4.91 37.86 2.70
CA SER A 240 -4.36 38.76 1.68
C SER A 240 -3.65 38.06 0.53
N LEU A 241 -3.25 36.78 0.69
CA LEU A 241 -2.49 36.01 -0.30
C LEU A 241 -3.36 35.16 -1.24
N ARG A 242 -4.69 35.22 -1.11
CA ARG A 242 -5.65 34.35 -1.81
C ARG A 242 -5.79 34.60 -3.32
N LEU A 243 -5.43 35.78 -3.82
CA LEU A 243 -5.70 36.17 -5.21
C LEU A 243 -4.60 35.83 -6.23
N SER A 244 -3.38 35.44 -5.83
CA SER A 244 -2.27 35.21 -6.78
C SER A 244 -1.97 33.74 -7.13
N ARG A 245 -2.58 32.75 -6.47
CA ARG A 245 -2.10 31.35 -6.53
C ARG A 245 -3.08 30.42 -7.23
N ARG A 246 -3.21 30.55 -8.55
CA ARG A 246 -4.05 29.68 -9.40
C ARG A 246 -3.34 28.45 -9.99
N ARG A 247 -2.06 28.22 -9.72
CA ARG A 247 -1.31 27.03 -10.17
C ARG A 247 -0.18 26.73 -9.18
N GLN A 248 0.18 25.43 -9.04
CA GLN A 248 1.31 24.86 -8.27
C GLN A 248 1.06 24.74 -6.73
N ILE A 249 1.20 23.60 -6.04
CA ILE A 249 1.97 22.36 -6.24
C ILE A 249 1.34 21.21 -5.42
N VAL A 250 1.20 20.05 -6.06
CA VAL A 250 1.01 18.73 -5.43
C VAL A 250 2.40 18.19 -5.17
N THR A 251 2.84 18.11 -3.92
CA THR A 251 4.07 17.38 -3.56
C THR A 251 3.67 16.18 -2.70
N GLN A 252 3.82 15.00 -3.29
CA GLN A 252 3.87 13.71 -2.61
C GLN A 252 4.90 13.77 -1.48
N MET A 253 4.58 13.24 -0.31
CA MET A 253 5.61 12.90 0.68
C MET A 253 5.31 11.51 1.27
N LEU A 254 5.98 10.53 0.68
CA LEU A 254 6.28 9.21 1.25
C LEU A 254 7.00 9.37 2.60
N MET A 255 6.69 8.52 3.61
CA MET A 255 7.64 7.97 4.61
C MET A 255 6.93 7.09 5.69
N LEU A 256 7.12 5.76 5.55
CA LEU A 256 7.34 4.63 6.49
C LEU A 256 6.70 4.45 7.92
N SER A 257 6.11 3.24 8.08
CA SER A 257 6.08 2.25 9.21
C SER A 257 5.42 2.59 10.57
N GLY A 258 4.75 1.68 11.31
CA GLY A 258 4.59 0.22 11.19
C GLY A 258 3.59 -0.43 12.18
N LEU A 259 3.28 -1.70 11.85
CA LEU A 259 2.84 -2.91 12.60
C LEU A 259 1.81 -2.90 13.75
N GLY A 260 0.80 -3.76 13.59
CA GLY A 260 0.06 -4.46 14.66
C GLY A 260 -0.96 -5.48 14.12
N ARG A 261 -0.85 -6.77 14.49
CA ARG A 261 -1.73 -7.93 14.17
C ARG A 261 -3.07 -7.75 14.86
N ILE A 262 -4.14 -8.15 14.17
CA ILE A 262 -5.32 -8.69 14.85
C ILE A 262 -5.78 -9.93 14.07
N SER A 263 -5.72 -11.08 14.73
CA SER A 263 -6.31 -12.34 14.28
C SER A 263 -7.82 -12.32 14.49
N SER A 264 -8.59 -12.72 13.48
CA SER A 264 -10.02 -13.01 13.64
C SER A 264 -10.20 -14.47 14.07
N SER A 265 -10.70 -14.64 15.29
CA SER A 265 -11.35 -15.86 15.77
C SER A 265 -12.69 -16.04 15.06
N SER A 266 -12.84 -17.18 14.41
CA SER A 266 -14.11 -17.90 14.27
C SER A 266 -13.95 -19.18 15.07
#